data_AF-C3YQS4-F1
#
_entry.id   AF-C3YQS4-F1
#
_cell.length_a   1.000
_cell.length_b   1.000
_cell.length_c   1.000
_cell.angle_alpha   90.00
_cell.angle_beta   90.00
_cell.angle_gamma   90.00
#
_symmetry.space_group_name_H-M   'P 1'
#
loop_
_entity.id
_entity.type
_entity.pdbx_description
1 polymer ?
#
loop_
_entity_poly.entity_id
_entity_poly.type
_entity_poly.pdbx_seq_one_letter_code
_entity_poly.pdbx_strand_id
1 'polypeptide(L)'
;MGSIMGKAMDDNLAKMQAFQLNTMQMQNQMRERMMAMQISRARETLNYFGAFYALVAVGGLGATLKRKTPGPILPLVPLTFILAYQYDMAYGTMIQRMRGLPTFETIEAARLKQKGE
;
A
#
# COMPACT_ATOMS: atom_id res chain seq x y z
N MET A 1 -20.47 -37.82 -35.24
CA MET A 1 -20.56 -36.37 -34.90
C MET A 1 -20.36 -36.05 -33.40
N GLY A 2 -19.93 -36.99 -32.53
CA GLY A 2 -19.67 -36.70 -31.11
C GLY A 2 -18.29 -36.08 -30.78
N SER A 3 -17.28 -36.27 -31.64
CA SER A 3 -15.91 -35.81 -31.38
C SER A 3 -15.70 -34.30 -31.60
N ILE A 4 -16.48 -33.67 -32.49
CA ILE A 4 -16.36 -32.23 -32.79
C ILE A 4 -17.06 -31.40 -31.71
N MET A 5 -18.20 -31.88 -31.20
CA MET A 5 -18.91 -31.25 -30.09
C MET A 5 -18.11 -31.33 -28.79
N GLY A 6 -17.48 -32.48 -28.49
CA GLY A 6 -16.59 -32.64 -27.34
C GLY A 6 -15.37 -31.71 -27.39
N LYS A 7 -14.69 -31.63 -28.54
CA LYS A 7 -13.55 -30.70 -28.74
C LYS A 7 -13.95 -29.23 -28.61
N ALA A 8 -15.10 -28.84 -29.16
CA ALA A 8 -15.59 -27.46 -29.04
C ALA A 8 -16.02 -27.11 -27.60
N MET A 9 -16.54 -28.07 -26.84
CA MET A 9 -16.84 -27.91 -25.41
C MET A 9 -15.57 -27.79 -24.58
N ASP A 10 -14.56 -28.63 -24.82
CA ASP A 10 -13.26 -28.57 -24.13
C ASP A 10 -12.52 -27.26 -24.44
N ASP A 11 -12.52 -26.80 -25.70
CA ASP A 11 -11.93 -25.53 -26.10
C ASP A 11 -12.64 -24.34 -25.42
N ASN A 12 -13.96 -24.40 -25.26
CA ASN A 12 -14.72 -23.38 -24.52
C ASN A 12 -14.47 -23.45 -23.01
N LEU A 13 -14.32 -24.64 -22.43
CA LEU A 13 -13.99 -24.82 -21.02
C LEU A 13 -12.58 -24.28 -20.73
N ALA A 14 -11.62 -24.56 -21.61
CA ALA A 14 -10.26 -24.05 -21.53
C ALA A 14 -10.21 -22.52 -21.67
N LYS A 15 -10.98 -21.94 -22.61
CA LYS A 15 -11.12 -20.48 -22.74
C LYS A 15 -11.78 -19.84 -21.52
N MET A 16 -12.80 -20.48 -20.95
CA MET A 16 -13.48 -20.02 -19.74
C MET A 16 -12.53 -20.09 -18.52
N GLN A 17 -11.76 -21.16 -18.36
CA GLN A 17 -10.72 -21.27 -17.32
C GLN A 17 -9.63 -20.23 -17.52
N ALA A 18 -9.15 -20.02 -18.75
CA ALA A 18 -8.15 -19.00 -19.06
C ALA A 18 -8.66 -17.58 -18.74
N PHE A 19 -9.92 -17.29 -19.05
CA PHE A 19 -10.57 -16.03 -18.69
C PHE A 19 -10.70 -15.88 -17.17
N GLN A 20 -11.10 -16.94 -16.46
CA GLN A 20 -11.20 -16.95 -15.01
C GLN A 20 -9.82 -16.73 -14.34
N LEU A 21 -8.77 -17.37 -14.85
CA LEU A 21 -7.40 -17.15 -14.39
C LEU A 21 -6.93 -15.71 -14.65
N ASN A 22 -7.19 -15.17 -15.83
CA ASN A 22 -6.83 -13.79 -16.19
C ASN A 22 -7.56 -12.76 -15.30
N THR A 23 -8.84 -12.98 -15.00
CA THR A 23 -9.62 -12.09 -14.11
C THR A 23 -9.14 -12.15 -12.67
N MET A 24 -8.70 -13.31 -12.18
CA MET A 24 -8.09 -13.44 -10.86
C MET A 24 -6.74 -12.73 -10.79
N GLN A 25 -5.89 -12.89 -11.81
CA GLN A 25 -4.62 -12.18 -11.89
C GLN A 25 -4.81 -10.66 -11.95
N MET A 26 -5.76 -10.19 -12.76
CA MET A 26 -6.08 -8.77 -12.85
C MET A 26 -6.60 -8.21 -11.51
N GLN A 27 -7.46 -8.95 -10.81
CA GLN A 27 -7.93 -8.56 -9.47
C GLN A 27 -6.78 -8.46 -8.46
N ASN A 28 -5.83 -9.40 -8.50
CA ASN A 28 -4.66 -9.37 -7.62
C ASN A 28 -3.75 -8.17 -7.93
N GLN A 29 -3.44 -7.93 -9.21
CA GLN A 29 -2.67 -6.76 -9.63
C GLN A 29 -3.36 -5.44 -9.24
N MET A 30 -4.68 -5.36 -9.40
CA MET A 30 -5.44 -4.17 -8.98
C MET A 30 -5.38 -3.97 -7.46
N ARG A 31 -5.47 -5.05 -6.66
CA ARG A 31 -5.29 -4.99 -5.20
C ARG A 31 -3.89 -4.52 -4.81
N GLU A 32 -2.85 -5.09 -5.42
CA GLU A 32 -1.46 -4.69 -5.19
C GLU A 32 -1.23 -3.22 -5.56
N ARG A 33 -1.77 -2.77 -6.70
CA ARG A 33 -1.69 -1.36 -7.13
C ARG A 33 -2.44 -0.43 -6.19
N MET A 34 -3.63 -0.79 -5.73
CA MET A 34 -4.37 0.01 -4.74
C MET A 34 -3.62 0.09 -3.41
N MET A 35 -2.98 -1.00 -2.98
CA MET A 35 -2.17 -1.03 -1.78
C MET A 35 -0.90 -0.16 -1.93
N ALA A 36 -0.19 -0.28 -3.06
CA ALA A 36 0.96 0.56 -3.37
C ALA A 36 0.60 2.05 -3.47
N MET A 37 -0.54 2.39 -4.06
CA MET A 37 -1.05 3.76 -4.12
C MET A 37 -1.34 4.31 -2.73
N GLN A 38 -1.97 3.54 -1.84
CA GLN A 38 -2.24 3.96 -0.47
C GLN A 38 -0.94 4.27 0.29
N ILE A 39 0.10 3.44 0.12
CA ILE A 39 1.42 3.69 0.70
C ILE A 39 2.06 4.95 0.12
N SER A 40 2.06 5.10 -1.21
CA SER A 40 2.64 6.27 -1.87
C SER A 40 1.96 7.56 -1.39
N ARG A 41 0.63 7.54 -1.30
CA ARG A 41 -0.16 8.66 -0.80
C ARG A 41 0.18 9.00 0.66
N ALA A 42 0.35 8.00 1.52
CA ALA A 42 0.73 8.22 2.92
C ALA A 42 2.09 8.92 3.02
N ARG A 43 3.08 8.48 2.22
CA ARG A 43 4.42 9.10 2.19
C ARG A 43 4.39 10.55 1.71
N GLU A 44 3.66 10.80 0.63
CA GLU A 44 3.55 12.15 0.08
C GLU A 44 2.81 13.09 1.05
N THR A 45 1.72 12.61 1.65
CA THR A 45 1.00 13.33 2.70
C THR A 45 1.91 13.65 3.88
N LEU A 46 2.73 12.70 4.33
CA LEU A 46 3.66 12.90 5.42
C LEU A 46 4.74 13.93 5.11
N ASN A 47 5.26 13.98 3.88
CA ASN A 47 6.25 14.99 3.51
C ASN A 47 5.65 16.41 3.55
N TYR A 48 4.49 16.61 2.91
CA TYR A 48 3.85 17.92 2.88
C TYR A 48 3.31 18.34 4.26
N PHE A 49 2.63 17.43 4.95
CA PHE A 49 2.08 17.69 6.28
C PHE A 49 3.18 17.84 7.33
N GLY A 50 4.28 17.07 7.23
CA GLY A 50 5.44 17.19 8.10
C GLY A 50 6.14 18.54 7.97
N ALA A 51 6.31 19.04 6.75
CA ALA A 51 6.86 20.38 6.51
C ALA A 51 5.96 21.48 7.12
N PHE A 52 4.65 21.39 6.90
CA PHE A 52 3.68 22.29 7.52
C PHE A 52 3.71 22.21 9.05
N TYR A 53 3.69 20.99 9.61
CA TYR A 53 3.75 20.74 11.04
C TYR A 53 5.01 21.35 11.66
N ALA A 54 6.17 21.20 11.02
CA ALA A 54 7.42 21.80 11.49
C ALA A 54 7.35 23.34 11.54
N LEU A 55 6.78 23.98 10.50
CA LEU A 55 6.58 25.42 10.47
C LEU A 55 5.65 25.90 11.59
N VAL A 56 4.51 25.21 11.78
CA VAL A 56 3.56 25.53 12.85
C VAL A 56 4.18 25.28 14.23
N ALA A 57 4.98 24.23 14.39
CA ALA A 57 5.65 23.93 15.65
C ALA A 57 6.66 25.01 16.02
N VAL A 58 7.54 25.41 15.09
CA VAL A 58 8.51 26.49 15.31
C VAL A 58 7.81 27.82 15.57
N GLY A 59 6.79 28.15 14.77
CA GLY A 59 6.00 29.38 14.94
C GLY A 59 5.23 29.41 16.26
N GLY A 60 4.62 28.28 16.64
CA GLY A 60 3.87 28.11 17.88
C GLY A 60 4.78 28.23 19.11
N LEU A 61 5.94 27.58 19.10
CA LEU A 61 6.93 27.71 20.17
C LEU A 61 7.43 29.15 20.29
N GLY A 62 7.79 29.81 19.19
CA GLY A 62 8.22 31.21 19.20
C GLY A 62 7.12 32.16 19.73
N ALA A 63 5.86 31.93 19.32
CA ALA A 63 4.73 32.71 19.79
C ALA A 63 4.45 32.50 21.29
N THR A 64 4.55 31.26 21.79
CA THR A 64 4.41 30.94 23.21
C THR A 64 5.51 31.58 24.04
N LEU A 65 6.77 31.59 23.58
CA LEU A 65 7.86 32.28 24.26
C LEU A 65 7.63 33.79 24.34
N LYS A 66 7.16 34.41 23.24
CA LYS A 66 6.87 35.85 23.19
C LYS A 66 5.68 36.24 24.07
N ARG A 67 4.61 35.44 24.06
CA ARG A 67 3.36 35.74 24.77
C ARG A 67 3.32 35.18 26.20
N LYS A 68 4.26 34.31 26.57
CA LYS A 68 4.30 33.54 27.83
C LYS A 68 3.00 32.77 28.11
N THR A 69 2.29 32.36 27.06
CA THR A 69 1.04 31.59 27.15
C THR A 69 1.09 30.35 26.26
N PRO A 70 0.52 29.22 26.72
CA PRO A 70 0.54 27.96 25.96
C PRO A 70 -0.48 27.90 24.81
N GLY A 71 -1.32 28.93 24.64
CA GLY A 71 -2.37 28.94 23.60
C GLY A 71 -1.88 28.61 22.18
N PRO A 72 -0.76 29.20 21.70
CA PRO A 72 -0.23 28.93 20.36
C PRO A 72 0.22 27.48 20.10
N ILE A 73 0.61 26.73 21.14
CA ILE A 73 1.02 25.31 21.00
C ILE A 73 -0.13 24.33 21.23
N LEU A 74 -1.27 24.79 21.75
CA LEU A 74 -2.46 23.96 21.97
C LEU A 74 -2.90 23.16 20.72
N PRO A 75 -2.95 23.74 19.50
CA PRO A 75 -3.31 22.98 18.30
C PRO A 75 -2.24 21.96 17.88
N LEU A 76 -1.01 22.01 18.38
CA LEU A 76 0.01 21.00 18.06
C LEU A 76 -0.36 19.64 18.62
N VAL A 77 -1.09 19.56 19.73
CA VAL A 77 -1.48 18.27 20.33
C VAL A 77 -2.36 17.44 19.39
N PRO A 78 -3.50 17.91 18.86
CA PRO A 78 -4.24 17.13 17.88
C PRO A 78 -3.46 16.94 16.56
N LEU A 79 -2.61 17.89 16.16
CA LEU A 79 -1.79 17.77 14.95
C LEU A 79 -0.72 16.68 15.06
N THR A 80 -0.12 16.46 16.25
CA THR A 80 0.85 15.38 16.46
C THR A 80 0.21 14.01 16.35
N PHE A 81 -1.02 13.83 16.84
CA PHE A 81 -1.76 12.58 16.67
C PHE A 81 -1.95 12.24 15.19
N ILE A 82 -2.32 13.24 14.37
CA ILE A 82 -2.46 13.06 12.92
C ILE A 82 -1.11 12.72 12.28
N LEU A 83 -0.04 13.44 12.64
CA LEU A 83 1.31 13.19 12.11
C LEU A 83 1.78 11.77 12.45
N ALA A 84 1.60 11.33 13.69
CA ALA A 84 1.98 9.99 14.14
C ALA A 84 1.21 8.90 13.39
N TYR A 85 -0.10 9.10 13.16
CA TYR A 85 -0.91 8.19 12.34
C TYR A 85 -0.39 8.08 10.91
N GLN A 86 -0.11 9.22 10.26
CA GLN A 86 0.44 9.23 8.91
C GLN A 86 1.83 8.58 8.85
N TYR A 87 2.63 8.73 9.90
CA TYR A 87 3.95 8.11 10.02
C TYR A 87 3.85 6.58 10.10
N ASP A 88 2.92 6.06 10.90
CA ASP A 88 2.67 4.62 10.99
C ASP A 88 2.13 4.06 9.66
N MET A 89 1.28 4.80 8.94
CA MET A 89 0.83 4.39 7.60
C MET A 89 1.96 4.40 6.56
N ALA A 90 2.87 5.37 6.61
CA ALA A 90 3.93 5.57 5.63
C ALA A 90 5.15 4.64 5.83
N TYR A 91 5.46 4.28 7.08
CA TYR A 91 6.67 3.54 7.45
C TYR A 91 6.44 2.38 8.42
N GLY A 92 5.27 2.29 9.04
CA GLY A 92 4.95 1.30 10.07
C GLY A 92 4.69 -0.10 9.56
N THR A 93 4.10 -0.91 10.44
CA THR A 93 4.00 -2.38 10.35
C THR A 93 3.36 -2.92 9.07
N MET A 94 2.57 -2.11 8.35
CA MET A 94 1.93 -2.46 7.07
C MET A 94 2.94 -2.70 5.93
N ILE A 95 3.97 -1.86 5.79
CA ILE A 95 5.00 -2.07 4.75
C ILE A 95 5.90 -3.26 5.11
N GLN A 96 6.22 -3.43 6.39
CA GLN A 96 7.02 -4.57 6.85
C GLN A 96 6.30 -5.90 6.61
N ARG A 97 4.97 -5.96 6.76
CA ARG A 97 4.18 -7.13 6.37
C ARG A 97 4.20 -7.39 4.87
N MET A 98 4.13 -6.36 4.02
CA MET A 98 4.28 -6.54 2.57
C MET A 98 5.68 -6.99 2.16
N ARG A 99 6.72 -6.54 2.86
CA ARG A 99 8.12 -6.95 2.61
C ARG A 99 8.45 -8.34 3.16
N GLY A 100 7.76 -8.77 4.22
CA GLY A 100 7.86 -10.13 4.78
C GLY A 100 7.02 -11.17 4.04
N LEU A 101 6.06 -10.73 3.23
CA LEU A 101 5.39 -11.60 2.26
C LEU A 101 6.35 -11.86 1.10
N PRO A 102 6.63 -13.12 0.75
CA PRO A 102 7.47 -13.40 -0.39
C PRO A 102 6.83 -12.79 -1.64
N THR A 103 7.52 -11.81 -2.24
CA THR A 103 7.14 -11.21 -3.51
C THR A 103 6.96 -12.30 -4.56
N PHE A 104 6.04 -12.14 -5.51
CA PHE A 104 5.75 -13.15 -6.54
C PHE A 104 7.02 -13.66 -7.23
N GLU A 105 7.99 -12.78 -7.51
CA GLU A 105 9.32 -13.14 -8.05
C GLU A 105 10.10 -14.12 -7.15
N THR A 106 10.05 -13.94 -5.83
CA THR A 106 10.71 -14.84 -4.86
C THR A 106 10.00 -16.18 -4.74
N ILE A 107 8.67 -16.21 -4.87
CA ILE A 107 7.89 -17.45 -4.90
C ILE A 107 8.16 -18.21 -6.20
N GLU A 108 8.23 -17.52 -7.34
CA GLU A 108 8.51 -18.11 -8.64
C GLU A 108 9.94 -18.63 -8.72
N ALA A 109 10.91 -17.87 -8.21
CA ALA A 109 12.29 -18.34 -8.05
C ALA A 109 12.38 -19.58 -7.13
N ALA A 110 11.61 -19.63 -6.03
CA ALA A 110 11.54 -20.80 -5.16
C ALA A 110 10.88 -22.00 -5.84
N ARG A 111 9.84 -21.78 -6.65
CA ARG A 111 9.14 -22.81 -7.42
C ARG A 111 10.03 -23.37 -8.53
N LEU A 112 10.78 -22.52 -9.21
CA LEU A 112 11.72 -22.92 -10.27
C LEU A 112 12.90 -23.70 -9.68
N LYS A 113 13.39 -23.32 -8.50
CA LYS A 113 14.34 -24.13 -7.73
C LYS A 113 13.78 -25.51 -7.38
N GLN A 114 12.53 -25.59 -6.92
CA GLN A 114 11.88 -26.87 -6.61
C GLN A 114 11.56 -27.74 -7.84
N LYS A 115 11.50 -27.16 -9.04
CA LYS A 115 11.23 -27.90 -10.29
C LYS A 115 12.49 -28.34 -11.02
N GLY A 116 13.66 -27.86 -10.58
CA GLY A 116 14.97 -28.16 -11.13
C GLY A 116 15.80 -29.17 -10.33
N GLU A 117 15.26 -29.68 -9.22
CA GLU A 117 15.73 -30.86 -8.48
C GLU A 117 14.78 -32.04 -8.71
#